data_AF-A2DSQ8-F1
#
_entry.id   AF-A2DSQ8-F1
#
_cell.length_a   1.000
_cell.length_b   1.000
_cell.length_c   1.000
_cell.angle_alpha   90.00
_cell.angle_beta   90.00
_cell.angle_gamma   90.00
#
_symmetry.space_group_name_H-M   'P 1'
#
loop_
_entity.id
_entity.type
_entity.pdbx_description
1 polymer ?
#
loop_
_entity_poly.entity_id
_entity_poly.type
_entity_poly.pdbx_seq_one_letter_code
_entity_poly.pdbx_strand_id
1 'polypeptide(L)'
;MPPDKAEPCPICYEPALKRVPLSCHHTFCQKCIRVWSKKCQSDHKPVICPVCRNPVPTDNLGFAEIVHRGKEVEIQTLDPLLRKLGVDSAAAVKKCSIFKKWDSEAKDDFYKWLQISQKSPDRFIIFCALTDCFYQQIINANAEQLQNAVDDFGEKCEPTRQKLLEMVIYIIFHKIYHVNSN
;
A
#
# COMPACT_ATOMS: atom_id res chain seq x y z
N MET A 1 6.82 -22.68 -36.68
CA MET A 1 7.20 -22.64 -35.26
C MET A 1 5.92 -22.79 -34.45
N PRO A 2 5.73 -23.88 -33.67
CA PRO A 2 4.48 -24.08 -32.95
C PRO A 2 4.35 -23.07 -31.79
N PRO A 3 3.12 -22.69 -31.40
CA PRO A 3 2.90 -21.67 -30.38
C PRO A 3 3.45 -22.13 -29.03
N ASP A 4 4.18 -21.20 -28.43
CA ASP A 4 4.79 -21.17 -27.10
C ASP A 4 3.99 -21.99 -26.06
N LYS A 5 4.43 -23.21 -25.77
CA LYS A 5 3.89 -23.98 -24.64
C LYS A 5 4.37 -23.29 -23.37
N ALA A 6 3.48 -22.50 -22.78
CA ALA A 6 3.67 -21.91 -21.48
C ALA A 6 4.13 -22.99 -20.47
N GLU A 7 5.42 -23.03 -20.12
CA GLU A 7 5.96 -23.95 -19.10
C GLU A 7 5.11 -23.92 -17.81
N PRO A 8 4.71 -25.07 -17.26
CA PRO A 8 3.90 -25.12 -16.06
C PRO A 8 4.69 -24.60 -14.86
N CYS A 9 4.00 -23.97 -13.91
CA CYS A 9 4.65 -23.53 -12.68
C CYS A 9 5.13 -24.74 -11.88
N PRO A 10 6.40 -24.80 -11.44
CA PRO A 10 6.93 -25.96 -10.71
C PRO A 10 6.40 -26.09 -9.26
N ILE A 11 5.51 -25.20 -8.81
CA ILE A 11 4.86 -25.28 -7.49
C ILE A 11 3.44 -25.85 -7.61
N CYS A 12 2.62 -25.35 -8.54
CA CYS A 12 1.23 -25.79 -8.69
C CYS A 12 0.98 -26.69 -9.91
N TYR A 13 1.97 -26.84 -10.80
CA TYR A 13 1.91 -27.59 -12.05
C TYR A 13 0.85 -27.09 -13.06
N GLU A 14 0.29 -25.90 -12.84
CA GLU A 14 -0.64 -25.24 -13.76
C GLU A 14 0.09 -24.29 -14.72
N PRO A 15 -0.50 -23.97 -15.90
CA PRO A 15 0.03 -22.95 -16.80
C PRO A 15 0.18 -21.59 -16.10
N ALA A 16 1.39 -21.05 -16.09
CA ALA A 16 1.65 -19.79 -15.40
C ALA A 16 1.07 -18.58 -16.15
N LEU A 17 -0.10 -18.09 -15.71
CA LEU A 17 -0.78 -16.91 -16.26
C LEU A 17 -0.08 -15.58 -15.95
N LYS A 18 0.65 -15.51 -14.83
CA LYS A 18 1.45 -14.35 -14.39
C LYS A 18 2.82 -14.81 -13.90
N ARG A 19 3.75 -14.90 -14.86
CA ARG A 19 5.10 -15.42 -14.66
C ARG A 19 5.98 -14.41 -13.93
N VAL A 20 6.58 -14.84 -12.84
CA VAL A 20 7.61 -14.09 -12.11
C VAL A 20 8.93 -14.82 -12.29
N PRO A 21 9.83 -14.32 -13.16
CA PRO A 21 11.19 -14.84 -13.23
C PRO A 21 11.98 -14.35 -12.01
N LEU A 22 12.72 -15.26 -11.39
CA LEU A 22 13.67 -14.95 -10.32
C LEU A 22 15.04 -14.57 -10.88
N SER A 23 15.92 -14.00 -10.06
CA SER A 23 17.33 -13.75 -10.41
C SER A 23 18.10 -15.03 -10.80
N CYS A 24 17.61 -16.20 -10.39
CA CYS A 24 18.13 -17.50 -10.79
C CYS A 24 17.47 -18.07 -12.06
N HIS A 25 16.72 -17.25 -12.81
CA HIS A 25 16.03 -17.56 -14.07
C HIS A 25 14.87 -18.56 -13.98
N HIS A 26 14.60 -19.15 -12.81
CA HIS A 26 13.40 -19.97 -12.60
C HIS A 26 12.14 -19.11 -12.56
N THR A 27 11.07 -19.61 -13.19
CA THR A 27 9.82 -18.87 -13.36
C THR A 27 8.66 -19.56 -12.64
N PHE A 28 7.83 -18.76 -11.96
CA PHE A 28 6.72 -19.25 -11.15
C PHE A 28 5.44 -18.44 -11.41
N CYS A 29 4.28 -19.00 -11.05
CA CYS A 29 3.08 -18.22 -10.84
C CYS A 29 3.32 -17.20 -9.72
N GLN A 30 2.92 -15.95 -9.94
CA GLN A 30 2.97 -14.89 -8.94
C GLN A 30 2.36 -15.32 -7.59
N LYS A 31 1.19 -15.98 -7.61
CA LYS A 31 0.54 -16.51 -6.39
C LYS A 31 1.42 -17.51 -5.66
N CYS A 32 2.03 -18.44 -6.39
CA CYS A 32 2.79 -19.54 -5.80
C CYS A 32 4.09 -19.04 -5.16
N ILE A 33 4.86 -18.22 -5.88
CA ILE A 33 6.11 -17.68 -5.32
C ILE A 33 5.85 -16.70 -4.16
N ARG A 34 4.69 -16.02 -4.15
CA ARG A 34 4.26 -15.20 -3.02
C ARG A 34 3.97 -16.01 -1.77
N VAL A 35 3.19 -17.08 -1.88
CA VAL A 35 2.89 -17.98 -0.75
C VAL A 35 4.18 -18.60 -0.22
N TRP A 36 5.06 -19.02 -1.13
CA TRP A 36 6.38 -19.55 -0.77
C TRP A 36 7.23 -18.54 0.01
N SER A 37 7.34 -17.31 -0.50
CA SER A 37 8.13 -16.25 0.13
C SER A 37 7.61 -15.90 1.52
N LYS A 38 6.27 -15.81 1.67
CA LYS A 38 5.63 -15.60 2.98
C LYS A 38 5.92 -16.74 3.96
N LYS A 39 5.90 -17.98 3.48
CA LYS A 39 6.26 -19.15 4.31
C LYS A 39 7.71 -19.10 4.77
N CYS A 40 8.65 -18.81 3.87
CA CYS A 40 10.06 -18.63 4.24
C CYS A 40 10.23 -17.55 5.33
N GLN A 41 9.56 -16.41 5.17
CA GLN A 41 9.62 -15.31 6.15
C GLN A 41 9.00 -15.69 7.50
N SER A 42 7.83 -16.36 7.51
CA SER A 42 7.21 -16.86 8.74
C SER A 42 8.11 -17.84 9.48
N ASP A 43 8.85 -18.67 8.74
CA ASP A 43 9.81 -19.62 9.28
C ASP A 43 11.15 -18.95 9.67
N HIS A 44 11.25 -17.61 9.61
CA HIS A 44 12.49 -16.84 9.85
C HIS A 44 13.66 -17.28 8.95
N LYS A 45 13.35 -17.74 7.74
CA LYS A 45 14.32 -18.21 6.75
C LYS A 45 14.47 -17.21 5.60
N PRO A 46 15.67 -17.14 5.00
CA PRO A 46 15.84 -16.38 3.76
C PRO A 46 14.92 -16.93 2.67
N VAL A 47 14.38 -16.05 1.84
CA VAL A 47 13.60 -16.48 0.68
C VAL A 47 14.55 -17.13 -0.32
N ILE A 48 14.31 -18.40 -0.62
CA ILE A 48 15.12 -19.20 -1.54
C ILE A 48 14.27 -19.66 -2.71
N CYS A 49 14.90 -19.87 -3.87
CA CYS A 49 14.21 -20.45 -5.02
C CYS A 49 13.72 -21.88 -4.69
N PRO A 50 12.44 -22.22 -4.93
CA PRO A 50 11.93 -23.58 -4.73
C PRO A 50 12.68 -24.67 -5.54
N VAL A 51 13.29 -24.29 -6.68
CA VAL A 51 13.96 -25.23 -7.59
C VAL A 51 15.43 -25.36 -7.25
N CYS A 52 16.20 -24.27 -7.33
CA CYS A 52 17.66 -24.30 -7.16
C CYS A 52 18.16 -23.87 -5.78
N ARG A 53 17.26 -23.42 -4.89
CA ARG A 53 17.58 -22.95 -3.53
C ARG A 53 18.50 -21.72 -3.45
N ASN A 54 18.83 -21.10 -4.58
CA ASN A 54 19.56 -19.82 -4.57
C ASN A 54 18.76 -18.74 -3.82
N PRO A 55 19.42 -17.87 -3.04
CA PRO A 55 18.77 -16.74 -2.39
C PRO A 55 18.05 -15.84 -3.39
N VAL A 56 16.84 -15.42 -3.01
CA VAL A 56 15.99 -14.56 -3.82
C VAL A 56 15.86 -13.22 -3.11
N PRO A 57 16.38 -12.13 -3.68
CA PRO A 57 16.16 -10.80 -3.15
C PRO A 57 14.66 -10.52 -3.14
N THR A 58 14.09 -10.21 -1.97
CA THR A 58 12.64 -9.96 -1.85
C THR A 58 12.18 -8.77 -2.65
N ASP A 59 13.09 -7.84 -2.91
CA ASP A 59 12.86 -6.59 -3.61
C ASP A 59 12.66 -6.82 -5.12
N ASN A 60 13.14 -7.97 -5.63
CA ASN A 60 13.09 -8.36 -7.05
C ASN A 60 11.95 -9.32 -7.38
N LEU A 61 11.10 -9.67 -6.41
CA LEU A 61 9.98 -10.60 -6.66
C LEU A 61 8.84 -9.99 -7.49
N GLY A 62 8.99 -8.73 -7.94
CA GLY A 62 8.10 -8.11 -8.92
C GLY A 62 6.63 -8.14 -8.50
N PHE A 63 6.36 -8.17 -7.19
CA PHE A 63 5.01 -8.04 -6.71
C PHE A 63 4.63 -6.58 -6.91
N ALA A 64 3.78 -6.34 -7.92
CA ALA A 64 3.10 -5.05 -7.99
C ALA A 64 2.44 -4.82 -6.63
N GLU A 65 2.82 -3.73 -5.95
CA GLU A 65 2.27 -3.38 -4.64
C GLU A 65 0.74 -3.21 -4.76
N ILE A 66 0.32 -2.74 -5.94
CA ILE A 66 -1.04 -2.53 -6.38
C ILE A 66 -1.28 -3.22 -7.73
N VAL A 67 -2.48 -3.74 -7.93
CA VAL A 67 -2.97 -4.18 -9.25
C VAL A 67 -4.18 -3.35 -9.65
N HIS A 68 -4.14 -2.76 -10.83
CA HIS A 68 -5.29 -2.07 -11.42
C HIS A 68 -6.21 -3.07 -12.12
N ARG A 69 -7.48 -3.12 -11.71
CA ARG A 69 -8.56 -3.88 -12.37
C ARG A 69 -9.61 -2.91 -12.88
N GLY A 70 -9.37 -2.37 -14.08
CA GLY A 70 -10.24 -1.32 -14.63
C GLY A 70 -10.17 -0.06 -13.78
N LYS A 71 -11.29 0.31 -13.13
CA LYS A 71 -11.37 1.47 -12.22
C LYS A 71 -10.99 1.13 -10.77
N GLU A 72 -10.84 -0.15 -10.44
CA GLU A 72 -10.53 -0.61 -9.09
C GLU A 72 -9.02 -0.79 -8.89
N VAL A 73 -8.58 -0.48 -7.69
CA VAL A 73 -7.19 -0.58 -7.24
C VAL A 73 -7.15 -1.64 -6.15
N GLU A 74 -6.51 -2.77 -6.43
CA GLU A 74 -6.38 -3.88 -5.48
C GLU A 74 -4.99 -3.85 -4.86
N ILE A 75 -4.90 -3.53 -3.57
CA ILE A 75 -3.64 -3.57 -2.82
C ILE A 75 -3.27 -5.03 -2.61
N GLN A 76 -2.19 -5.48 -3.27
CA GLN A 76 -1.74 -6.85 -3.14
C GLN A 76 -0.96 -7.04 -1.85
N THR A 77 -0.07 -6.12 -1.50
CA THR A 77 0.79 -6.23 -0.32
C THR A 77 1.07 -4.88 0.31
N LEU A 78 1.21 -4.86 1.63
CA LEU A 78 1.59 -3.68 2.40
C LEU A 78 3.07 -3.71 2.78
N ASP A 79 3.71 -4.88 2.74
CA ASP A 79 5.05 -5.11 3.31
C ASP A 79 6.12 -4.10 2.85
N PRO A 80 6.21 -3.74 1.55
CA PRO A 80 7.20 -2.76 1.09
C PRO A 80 6.99 -1.39 1.73
N LEU A 81 5.74 -0.94 1.87
CA LEU A 81 5.42 0.30 2.56
C LEU A 81 5.76 0.17 4.05
N LEU A 82 5.25 -0.85 4.75
CA LEU A 82 5.44 -1.02 6.19
C LEU A 82 6.92 -1.06 6.59
N ARG A 83 7.76 -1.79 5.81
CA ARG A 83 9.22 -1.80 5.99
C ARG A 83 9.83 -0.41 5.83
N LYS A 84 9.36 0.36 4.85
CA LYS A 84 9.87 1.72 4.59
C LYS A 84 9.45 2.71 5.68
N LEU A 85 8.26 2.53 6.24
CA LEU A 85 7.74 3.31 7.38
C LEU A 85 8.38 2.89 8.72
N GLY A 86 8.99 1.70 8.79
CA GLY A 86 9.60 1.15 10.00
C GLY A 86 8.57 0.59 10.98
N VAL A 87 7.42 0.12 10.48
CA VAL A 87 6.34 -0.45 11.30
C VAL A 87 6.09 -1.91 10.94
N ASP A 88 5.55 -2.67 11.90
CA ASP A 88 5.29 -4.10 11.77
C ASP A 88 3.89 -4.41 11.20
N SER A 89 2.97 -3.45 11.23
CA SER A 89 1.57 -3.69 10.97
C SER A 89 0.85 -2.49 10.38
N ALA A 90 -0.17 -2.77 9.56
CA ALA A 90 -1.08 -1.77 9.04
C ALA A 90 -1.89 -1.07 10.15
N ALA A 91 -2.08 -1.74 11.30
CA ALA A 91 -2.78 -1.16 12.44
C ALA A 91 -2.05 0.07 12.99
N ALA A 92 -0.71 0.06 12.99
CA ALA A 92 0.10 1.21 13.37
C ALA A 92 -0.21 2.42 12.46
N VAL A 93 -0.20 2.21 11.14
CA VAL A 93 -0.51 3.27 10.16
C VAL A 93 -1.94 3.78 10.29
N LYS A 94 -2.91 2.87 10.49
CA LYS A 94 -4.33 3.21 10.67
C LYS A 94 -4.64 4.01 11.92
N LYS A 95 -3.71 4.13 12.90
CA LYS A 95 -3.89 5.05 14.03
C LYS A 95 -3.86 6.51 13.57
N CYS A 96 -3.08 6.79 12.53
CA CYS A 96 -2.96 8.10 11.88
C CYS A 96 -4.05 8.35 10.83
N SER A 97 -5.20 7.65 10.89
CA SER A 97 -6.33 7.95 10.02
C SER A 97 -6.82 9.38 10.27
N ILE A 98 -7.13 10.11 9.20
CA ILE A 98 -7.64 11.50 9.31
C ILE A 98 -9.03 11.57 9.95
N PHE A 99 -9.71 10.43 10.12
CA PHE A 99 -11.03 10.36 10.76
C PHE A 99 -10.95 10.11 12.27
N LYS A 100 -9.75 9.94 12.82
CA LYS A 100 -9.50 9.80 14.25
C LYS A 100 -8.81 11.05 14.75
N LYS A 101 -9.18 11.48 15.95
CA LYS A 101 -8.47 12.55 16.65
C LYS A 101 -7.02 12.17 16.91
N TRP A 102 -6.09 13.03 16.49
CA TRP A 102 -4.67 12.80 16.69
C TRP A 102 -4.19 13.29 18.05
N ASP A 103 -3.32 12.50 18.67
CA ASP A 103 -2.36 13.01 19.65
C ASP A 103 -1.11 13.53 18.92
N SER A 104 -0.14 14.05 19.68
CA SER A 104 1.10 14.57 19.09
C SER A 104 1.89 13.51 18.32
N GLU A 105 1.91 12.27 18.82
CA GLU A 105 2.65 11.16 18.20
C GLU A 105 2.01 10.77 16.86
N ALA A 106 0.69 10.58 16.82
CA ALA A 106 -0.03 10.22 15.60
C ALA A 106 0.10 11.30 14.52
N LYS A 107 0.12 12.58 14.91
CA LYS A 107 0.33 13.71 14.00
C LYS A 107 1.74 13.70 13.40
N ASP A 108 2.77 13.54 14.23
CA ASP A 108 4.16 13.49 13.79
C ASP A 108 4.42 12.30 12.87
N ASP A 109 3.90 11.12 13.24
CA ASP A 109 3.98 9.91 12.43
C ASP A 109 3.25 10.06 11.09
N PHE A 110 2.06 10.68 11.07
CA PHE A 110 1.33 10.94 9.83
C PHE A 110 2.18 11.72 8.82
N TYR A 111 2.74 12.86 9.23
CA TYR A 111 3.53 13.71 8.34
C TYR A 111 4.84 13.05 7.91
N LYS A 112 5.53 12.37 8.84
CA LYS A 112 6.73 11.60 8.54
C LYS A 112 6.45 10.51 7.49
N TRP A 113 5.39 9.73 7.66
CA TRP A 113 5.04 8.64 6.75
C TRP A 113 4.47 9.14 5.42
N LEU A 114 3.76 10.27 5.42
CA LEU A 114 3.30 10.95 4.21
C LEU A 114 4.49 11.30 3.31
N GLN A 115 5.52 11.95 3.87
CA GLN A 115 6.74 12.32 3.13
C GLN A 115 7.49 11.10 2.57
N ILE A 116 7.53 9.99 3.32
CA ILE A 116 8.15 8.75 2.86
C ILE A 116 7.35 8.14 1.70
N SER A 117 6.02 8.11 1.83
CA SER A 117 5.11 7.46 0.89
C SER A 117 5.01 8.21 -0.43
N GLN A 118 5.05 9.55 -0.41
CA GLN A 118 5.01 10.40 -1.60
C GLN A 118 6.17 10.17 -2.59
N LYS A 119 7.25 9.50 -2.17
CA LYS A 119 8.38 9.14 -3.04
C LYS A 119 8.05 8.04 -4.06
N SER A 120 6.88 7.41 -3.95
CA SER A 120 6.41 6.37 -4.88
C SER A 120 4.89 6.47 -5.03
N PRO A 121 4.37 6.56 -6.27
CA PRO A 121 2.92 6.65 -6.51
C PRO A 121 2.14 5.49 -5.86
N ASP A 122 2.64 4.26 -5.99
CA ASP A 122 2.01 3.07 -5.41
C ASP A 122 1.95 3.15 -3.88
N ARG A 123 3.07 3.53 -3.25
CA ARG A 123 3.14 3.66 -1.79
C ARG A 123 2.25 4.78 -1.28
N PHE A 124 2.16 5.88 -2.02
CA PHE A 124 1.26 6.98 -1.70
C PHE A 124 -0.20 6.54 -1.78
N ILE A 125 -0.59 5.78 -2.80
CA ILE A 125 -1.93 5.19 -2.90
C ILE A 125 -2.21 4.27 -1.70
N ILE A 126 -1.27 3.39 -1.33
CA ILE A 126 -1.44 2.50 -0.18
C ILE A 126 -1.56 3.29 1.13
N PHE A 127 -0.71 4.31 1.31
CA PHE A 127 -0.75 5.18 2.48
C PHE A 127 -2.11 5.85 2.61
N CYS A 128 -2.61 6.47 1.53
CA CYS A 128 -3.93 7.09 1.50
C CYS A 128 -5.06 6.09 1.80
N ALA A 129 -4.95 4.84 1.37
CA ALA A 129 -5.93 3.79 1.73
C ALA A 129 -5.95 3.51 3.23
N LEU A 130 -4.77 3.48 3.86
CA LEU A 130 -4.61 3.16 5.27
C LEU A 130 -4.97 4.33 6.19
N THR A 131 -4.85 5.57 5.72
CA THR A 131 -5.12 6.77 6.51
C THR A 131 -6.42 7.49 6.15
N ASP A 132 -7.25 6.87 5.32
CA ASP A 132 -8.55 7.40 4.87
C ASP A 132 -8.48 8.71 4.06
N CYS A 133 -7.40 8.91 3.32
CA CYS A 133 -7.20 10.11 2.51
C CYS A 133 -7.78 10.02 1.08
N PHE A 134 -8.49 8.94 0.72
CA PHE A 134 -9.15 8.87 -0.59
C PHE A 134 -10.47 9.61 -0.63
N TYR A 135 -10.74 10.21 -1.78
CA TYR A 135 -11.99 10.89 -2.08
C TYR A 135 -13.24 10.07 -1.74
N GLN A 136 -13.26 8.77 -2.06
CA GLN A 136 -14.39 7.90 -1.74
C GLN A 136 -14.60 7.71 -0.24
N GLN A 137 -13.52 7.61 0.55
CA GLN A 137 -13.60 7.52 2.00
C GLN A 137 -14.12 8.84 2.59
N ILE A 138 -13.64 9.97 2.07
CA ILE A 138 -14.02 11.33 2.49
C ILE A 138 -15.50 11.63 2.22
N ILE A 139 -16.02 11.33 1.03
CA ILE A 139 -17.44 11.55 0.72
C ILE A 139 -18.34 10.71 1.64
N ASN A 140 -17.92 9.49 1.98
CA ASN A 140 -18.71 8.58 2.80
C ASN A 140 -18.57 8.82 4.30
N ALA A 141 -17.69 9.74 4.72
CA ALA A 141 -17.47 10.06 6.12
C ALA A 141 -18.68 10.78 6.75
N ASN A 142 -18.88 10.53 8.04
CA ASN A 142 -19.86 11.23 8.85
C ASN A 142 -19.31 12.58 9.35
N ALA A 143 -20.16 13.42 9.96
CA ALA A 143 -19.77 14.76 10.38
C ALA A 143 -18.66 14.77 11.46
N GLU A 144 -18.67 13.81 12.39
CA GLU A 144 -17.65 13.69 13.44
C GLU A 144 -16.27 13.36 12.84
N GLN A 145 -16.23 12.42 11.90
CA GLN A 145 -15.00 12.04 11.19
C GLN A 145 -14.41 13.21 10.40
N LEU A 146 -15.27 13.98 9.72
CA LEU A 146 -14.83 15.17 8.99
C LEU A 146 -14.37 16.29 9.93
N GLN A 147 -15.02 16.44 11.09
CA GLN A 147 -14.60 17.41 12.10
C GLN A 147 -13.21 17.06 12.67
N ASN A 148 -12.96 15.78 13.00
CA ASN A 148 -11.64 15.33 13.44
C ASN A 148 -10.55 15.73 12.43
N ALA A 149 -10.79 15.46 11.14
CA ALA A 149 -9.85 15.85 10.09
C ALA A 149 -9.60 17.37 10.10
N VAL A 150 -10.65 18.20 10.09
CA VAL A 150 -10.51 19.66 10.12
C VAL A 150 -9.68 20.12 11.33
N ASP A 151 -9.98 19.60 12.51
CA ASP A 151 -9.32 19.98 13.76
C ASP A 151 -7.84 19.56 13.78
N ASP A 152 -7.53 18.32 13.37
CA ASP A 152 -6.18 17.76 13.42
C ASP A 152 -5.23 18.46 12.42
N PHE A 153 -5.78 18.89 11.27
CA PHE A 153 -5.09 19.73 10.29
C PHE A 153 -5.01 21.21 10.67
N GLY A 154 -5.58 21.59 11.83
CA GLY A 154 -5.53 22.95 12.37
C GLY A 154 -6.42 23.96 11.66
N GLU A 155 -7.40 23.48 10.88
CA GLU A 155 -8.34 24.33 10.18
C GLU A 155 -9.55 24.66 11.05
N LYS A 156 -10.33 25.65 10.64
CA LYS A 156 -11.59 26.00 11.27
C LYS A 156 -12.68 26.05 10.22
N CYS A 157 -13.82 25.44 10.53
CA CYS A 157 -14.94 25.36 9.61
C CYS A 157 -16.26 25.34 10.40
N GLU A 158 -17.34 25.76 9.77
CA GLU A 158 -18.67 25.56 10.32
C GLU A 158 -18.96 24.06 10.47
N PRO A 159 -19.56 23.61 11.58
CA PRO A 159 -19.72 22.19 11.90
C PRO A 159 -20.83 21.50 11.08
N THR A 160 -21.20 22.06 9.92
CA THR A 160 -22.13 21.40 9.00
C THR A 160 -21.38 20.39 8.17
N ARG A 161 -21.96 19.20 7.98
CA ARG A 161 -21.32 18.12 7.21
C ARG A 161 -20.84 18.59 5.83
N GLN A 162 -21.63 19.42 5.14
CA GLN A 162 -21.28 19.93 3.81
C GLN A 162 -20.04 20.83 3.86
N LYS A 163 -19.96 21.75 4.82
CA LYS A 163 -18.79 22.64 4.97
C LYS A 163 -17.55 21.89 5.42
N LEU A 164 -17.70 20.94 6.35
CA LEU A 164 -16.62 20.05 6.74
C LEU A 164 -16.11 19.22 5.56
N LEU A 165 -17.00 18.69 4.72
CA LEU A 165 -16.62 17.94 3.52
C LEU A 165 -15.82 18.81 2.53
N GLU A 166 -16.30 20.02 2.24
CA GLU A 166 -15.59 21.00 1.39
C GLU A 166 -14.19 21.31 1.93
N MET A 167 -14.08 21.52 3.25
CA MET A 167 -12.81 21.81 3.91
C MET A 167 -11.85 20.63 3.89
N VAL A 168 -12.31 19.40 4.18
CA VAL A 168 -11.46 18.21 4.12
C VAL A 168 -10.97 17.96 2.70
N ILE A 169 -11.81 18.14 1.69
CA ILE A 169 -11.39 18.05 0.28
C ILE A 169 -10.28 19.07 -0.01
N TYR A 170 -10.46 20.32 0.41
CA TYR A 170 -9.44 21.36 0.27
C TYR A 170 -8.11 20.97 0.94
N ILE A 171 -8.16 20.52 2.19
CA ILE A 171 -6.99 20.04 2.95
C ILE A 171 -6.28 18.94 2.17
N ILE A 172 -7.00 17.94 1.68
CA ILE A 172 -6.43 16.79 0.99
C ILE A 172 -5.72 17.24 -0.28
N PHE A 173 -6.36 18.08 -1.10
CA PHE A 173 -5.74 18.60 -2.32
C PHE A 173 -4.49 19.45 -2.03
N HIS A 174 -4.54 20.36 -1.05
CA HIS A 174 -3.46 21.32 -0.81
C HIS A 174 -2.34 20.80 0.10
N LYS A 175 -2.67 20.02 1.13
CA LYS A 175 -1.72 19.56 2.16
C LYS A 175 -1.23 18.13 1.95
N ILE A 176 -1.95 17.29 1.20
CA ILE A 176 -1.58 15.88 0.98
C ILE A 176 -1.12 15.63 -0.46
N TYR A 177 -1.85 16.12 -1.46
CA TYR A 177 -1.49 15.91 -2.87
C TYR A 177 -0.44 16.92 -3.41
N HIS A 178 -0.32 18.11 -2.80
CA HIS A 178 0.50 19.22 -3.35
C HIS A 178 1.93 19.37 -2.79
N VAL A 179 2.43 18.45 -1.95
CA VAL A 179 3.74 18.62 -1.27
C VAL A 179 4.97 18.38 -2.18
N ASN A 180 4.79 18.16 -3.49
CA ASN A 180 5.89 17.98 -4.45
C ASN A 180 5.89 19.03 -5.59
N SER A 181 5.61 20.29 -5.28
CA SER A 181 5.84 21.41 -6.21
C SER A 181 6.84 22.40 -5.60
N ASN A 182 8.07 21.95 -5.36
CA ASN A 182 9.30 22.76 -5.28
C ASN A 182 10.53 21.85 -5.27
#